data_AF-A0A5E7Y396-F1
#
_entry.id   AF-A0A5E7Y396-F1
#
_cell.length_a   1.000
_cell.length_b   1.000
_cell.length_c   1.000
_cell.angle_alpha   90.00
_cell.angle_beta   90.00
_cell.angle_gamma   90.00
#
_symmetry.space_group_name_H-M   'P 1'
#
loop_
_entity.id
_entity.type
_entity.pdbx_description
1 polymer ?
#
loop_
_entity_poly.entity_id
_entity_poly.type
_entity_poly.pdbx_seq_one_letter_code
_entity_poly.pdbx_strand_id
1 'polypeptide(L)'
;MNGPTLLPTTPAYHPGPLGVRTAFVLAVPGSKERDATRPAAGDTGDNLDRILVHLHRHDPAAFPSTRRYDYRIVNAWETIMFGTDSMPDLTDVCKSDNVARLAEQLAGIATIVALSVPAIAGVEGASIHPTYRHTVHPSMRGLNNYYSGLGNDREGRQRRVEERCQRYADEVIVSKADQRTATRCRGF
;
A
#
# COMPACT_ATOMS: atom_id res chain seq x y z
N MET A 1 -8.37 -29.07 -15.85
CA MET A 1 -7.87 -27.69 -15.73
C MET A 1 -7.75 -27.39 -14.25
N ASN A 2 -6.53 -27.35 -13.71
CA ASN A 2 -6.33 -26.90 -12.33
C ASN A 2 -6.58 -25.40 -12.31
N GLY A 3 -7.61 -24.95 -11.59
CA GLY A 3 -7.85 -23.52 -11.39
C GLY A 3 -6.63 -22.86 -10.74
N PRO A 4 -6.47 -21.53 -10.84
CA PRO A 4 -5.34 -20.85 -10.21
C PRO A 4 -5.36 -21.10 -8.70
N THR A 5 -4.38 -21.85 -8.21
CA THR A 5 -4.15 -22.02 -6.77
C THR A 5 -3.80 -20.66 -6.21
N LEU A 6 -4.67 -20.10 -5.37
CA LEU A 6 -4.36 -18.88 -4.63
C LEU A 6 -3.20 -19.18 -3.68
N LEU A 7 -2.13 -18.40 -3.76
CA LEU A 7 -1.02 -18.47 -2.82
C LEU A 7 -1.53 -18.26 -1.39
N PRO A 8 -1.01 -19.01 -0.39
CA PRO A 8 -1.44 -18.84 1.00
C PRO A 8 -1.12 -17.44 1.51
N THR A 9 -1.95 -16.94 2.42
CA THR A 9 -1.65 -15.70 3.14
C THR A 9 -0.39 -15.87 3.99
N THR A 10 0.48 -14.87 3.96
CA THR A 10 1.69 -14.77 4.79
C THR A 10 1.74 -13.39 5.44
N PRO A 11 2.63 -13.12 6.40
CA PRO A 11 2.80 -11.76 6.92
C PRO A 11 3.07 -10.69 5.84
N ALA A 12 3.68 -11.09 4.72
CA ALA A 12 4.04 -10.19 3.62
C ALA A 12 3.02 -10.15 2.48
N TYR A 13 2.06 -11.07 2.44
CA TYR A 13 1.21 -11.26 1.27
C TYR A 13 -0.20 -11.72 1.63
N HIS A 14 -1.20 -11.08 1.03
CA HIS A 14 -2.59 -11.51 1.04
C HIS A 14 -3.11 -11.53 -0.40
N PRO A 15 -3.59 -12.67 -0.92
CA PRO A 15 -3.93 -12.81 -2.34
C PRO A 15 -5.16 -11.99 -2.77
N GLY A 16 -6.05 -11.66 -1.84
CA GLY A 16 -7.37 -11.13 -2.11
C GLY A 16 -8.33 -12.21 -2.65
N PRO A 17 -9.60 -11.84 -2.92
CA PRO A 17 -10.56 -12.73 -3.56
C PRO A 17 -10.18 -13.04 -5.02
N LEU A 18 -10.74 -14.12 -5.57
CA LEU A 18 -10.54 -14.47 -6.99
C LEU A 18 -10.99 -13.32 -7.89
N GLY A 19 -10.16 -12.98 -8.89
CA GLY A 19 -10.46 -11.91 -9.84
C GLY A 19 -10.21 -10.49 -9.31
N VAL A 20 -9.59 -10.34 -8.13
CA VAL A 20 -9.17 -9.03 -7.62
C VAL A 20 -8.31 -8.28 -8.65
N ARG A 21 -8.63 -7.01 -8.88
CA ARG A 21 -7.96 -6.16 -9.89
C ARG A 21 -7.08 -5.06 -9.30
N THR A 22 -7.16 -4.88 -7.99
CA THR A 22 -6.48 -3.80 -7.26
C THR A 22 -5.60 -4.37 -6.16
N ALA A 23 -4.35 -3.93 -6.11
CA ALA A 23 -3.39 -4.30 -5.08
C ALA A 23 -2.82 -3.08 -4.36
N PHE A 24 -2.64 -3.23 -3.05
CA PHE A 24 -1.87 -2.30 -2.22
C PHE A 24 -0.47 -2.87 -2.00
N VAL A 25 0.54 -2.04 -2.27
CA VAL A 25 1.93 -2.34 -1.97
C VAL A 25 2.36 -1.49 -0.77
N LEU A 26 2.70 -2.18 0.32
CA LEU A 26 3.18 -1.61 1.57
C LEU A 26 4.70 -1.86 1.67
N ALA A 27 5.34 -1.28 2.68
CA ALA A 27 6.80 -1.37 2.81
C ALA A 27 7.26 -2.76 3.29
N VAL A 28 6.83 -3.16 4.48
CA VAL A 28 7.40 -4.29 5.21
C VAL A 28 6.42 -4.78 6.28
N PRO A 29 6.37 -6.09 6.58
CA PRO A 29 5.59 -6.63 7.69
C PRO A 29 6.25 -6.37 9.04
N GLY A 30 5.45 -6.07 10.07
CA GLY A 30 5.89 -5.90 11.44
C GLY A 30 5.54 -7.08 12.34
N SER A 31 5.68 -6.88 13.66
CA SER A 31 5.35 -7.90 14.67
C SER A 31 3.88 -8.29 14.65
N LYS A 32 2.97 -7.35 14.39
CA LYS A 32 1.52 -7.62 14.31
C LYS A 32 1.18 -8.51 13.12
N GLU A 33 1.82 -8.29 11.97
CA GLU A 33 1.65 -9.09 10.76
C GLU A 33 2.20 -10.51 10.95
N ARG A 34 3.32 -10.66 11.67
CA ARG A 34 3.85 -11.96 12.08
C ARG A 34 2.84 -12.72 12.93
N ASP A 35 2.35 -12.11 14.00
CA ASP A 35 1.48 -12.76 14.98
C ASP A 35 0.11 -13.12 14.36
N ALA A 36 -0.39 -12.30 13.43
CA ALA A 36 -1.66 -12.52 12.73
C ALA A 36 -1.53 -13.30 11.40
N THR A 37 -0.31 -13.68 11.02
CA THR A 37 0.04 -14.38 9.76
C THR A 37 -0.54 -13.76 8.49
N ARG A 38 -0.67 -12.42 8.45
CA ARG A 38 -1.24 -11.67 7.31
C ARG A 38 -0.73 -10.22 7.29
N PRO A 39 -0.64 -9.57 6.11
CA PRO A 39 -0.19 -8.18 6.02
C PRO A 39 -1.24 -7.21 6.58
N ALA A 40 -0.79 -5.99 6.90
CA ALA A 40 -1.65 -4.90 7.37
C ALA A 40 -2.55 -5.33 8.55
N ALA A 41 -1.96 -5.99 9.54
CA ALA A 41 -2.66 -6.52 10.70
C ALA A 41 -2.64 -5.54 11.89
N GLY A 42 -1.69 -4.60 11.93
CA GLY A 42 -1.61 -3.55 12.95
C GLY A 42 -2.24 -2.22 12.54
N ASP A 43 -1.80 -1.13 13.18
CA ASP A 43 -2.28 0.25 12.96
C ASP A 43 -2.28 0.68 11.48
N THR A 44 -1.31 0.21 10.69
CA THR A 44 -1.26 0.46 9.25
C THR A 44 -2.50 -0.08 8.54
N GLY A 45 -3.00 -1.25 8.93
CA GLY A 45 -4.24 -1.82 8.42
C GLY A 45 -5.47 -1.04 8.84
N ASP A 46 -5.52 -0.60 10.10
CA ASP A 46 -6.62 0.21 10.60
C ASP A 46 -6.71 1.58 9.91
N ASN A 47 -5.55 2.18 9.61
CA ASN A 47 -5.50 3.40 8.81
C ASN A 47 -5.89 3.14 7.35
N LEU A 48 -5.46 2.01 6.78
CA LEU A 48 -5.82 1.62 5.42
C LEU A 48 -7.34 1.46 5.25
N ASP A 49 -8.03 0.87 6.21
CA ASP A 49 -9.51 0.80 6.18
C ASP A 49 -10.16 2.19 6.16
N ARG A 50 -9.63 3.16 6.92
CA ARG A 50 -10.13 4.55 6.92
C ARG A 50 -9.85 5.25 5.60
N ILE A 51 -8.64 5.10 5.08
CA ILE A 51 -8.23 5.63 3.77
C ILE A 51 -9.12 5.05 2.67
N LEU A 52 -9.41 3.75 2.72
CA LEU A 52 -10.26 3.05 1.74
C LEU A 52 -11.68 3.59 1.66
N VAL A 53 -12.24 4.08 2.77
CA VAL A 53 -13.56 4.74 2.74
C VAL A 53 -13.55 5.96 1.81
N HIS A 54 -12.49 6.76 1.85
CA HIS A 54 -12.35 7.95 0.99
C HIS A 54 -12.00 7.56 -0.45
N LEU A 55 -11.07 6.61 -0.64
CA LEU A 55 -10.72 6.10 -1.96
C LEU A 55 -11.92 5.48 -2.70
N HIS A 56 -12.73 4.67 -2.00
CA HIS A 56 -13.95 4.06 -2.55
C HIS A 56 -14.97 5.11 -2.98
N ARG A 57 -15.19 6.16 -2.17
CA ARG A 57 -16.12 7.24 -2.53
C ARG A 57 -15.67 7.99 -3.79
N HIS A 58 -14.37 8.17 -3.97
CA HIS A 58 -13.84 8.93 -5.10
C HIS A 58 -13.74 8.11 -6.39
N ASP A 59 -13.24 6.88 -6.33
CA ASP A 59 -13.06 6.01 -7.50
C ASP A 59 -13.51 4.58 -7.17
N PRO A 60 -14.83 4.31 -7.10
CA PRO A 60 -15.35 3.00 -6.73
C PRO A 60 -15.02 1.91 -7.77
N ALA A 61 -14.65 2.29 -8.99
CA ALA A 61 -14.21 1.34 -10.01
C ALA A 61 -12.80 0.79 -9.70
N ALA A 62 -11.87 1.66 -9.28
CA ALA A 62 -10.55 1.26 -8.81
C ALA A 62 -10.57 0.64 -7.40
N PHE A 63 -11.47 1.14 -6.54
CA PHE A 63 -11.59 0.74 -5.14
C PHE A 63 -13.01 0.25 -4.84
N PRO A 64 -13.39 -0.97 -5.25
CA PRO A 64 -14.77 -1.46 -5.14
C PRO A 64 -15.21 -1.82 -3.71
N SER A 65 -14.29 -1.85 -2.73
CA SER A 65 -14.60 -2.19 -1.33
C SER A 65 -13.95 -1.23 -0.34
N THR A 66 -14.57 -1.05 0.82
CA THR A 66 -13.97 -0.32 1.94
C THR A 66 -13.19 -1.22 2.89
N ARG A 67 -13.09 -2.54 2.61
CA ARG A 67 -12.39 -3.51 3.47
C ARG A 67 -11.06 -3.92 2.84
N ARG A 68 -9.94 -3.73 3.55
CA ARG A 68 -8.60 -3.99 2.99
C ARG A 68 -8.38 -5.40 2.44
N TYR A 69 -8.97 -6.43 3.04
CA TYR A 69 -8.76 -7.82 2.60
C TYR A 69 -9.62 -8.25 1.40
N ASP A 70 -10.48 -7.36 0.89
CA ASP A 70 -11.10 -7.52 -0.44
C ASP A 70 -10.14 -7.13 -1.57
N TYR A 71 -8.93 -6.67 -1.22
CA TYR A 71 -7.84 -6.34 -2.13
C TYR A 71 -6.70 -7.33 -2.00
N ARG A 72 -5.83 -7.36 -3.00
CA ARG A 72 -4.51 -7.97 -2.84
C ARG A 72 -3.62 -7.02 -2.02
N ILE A 73 -2.89 -7.54 -1.04
CA ILE A 73 -1.94 -6.75 -0.26
C ILE A 73 -0.57 -7.41 -0.33
N VAL A 74 0.44 -6.64 -0.68
CA VAL A 74 1.81 -7.11 -0.86
C VAL A 74 2.75 -6.18 -0.12
N ASN A 75 3.75 -6.72 0.59
CA ASN A 75 4.86 -5.92 1.10
C ASN A 75 6.05 -5.96 0.13
N ALA A 76 6.65 -4.79 -0.08
CA ALA A 76 7.85 -4.61 -0.88
C ALA A 76 9.03 -5.40 -0.34
N TRP A 77 9.10 -5.61 0.98
CA TRP A 77 10.05 -6.49 1.63
C TRP A 77 9.32 -7.60 2.39
N GLU A 78 9.76 -8.85 2.26
CA GLU A 78 9.07 -9.98 2.90
C GLU A 78 9.53 -10.26 4.33
N THR A 79 10.75 -9.83 4.68
CA THR A 79 11.31 -10.09 6.01
C THR A 79 10.62 -9.22 7.05
N ILE A 80 10.22 -9.85 8.16
CA ILE A 80 9.64 -9.17 9.32
C ILE A 80 10.64 -8.17 9.90
N MET A 81 10.23 -6.90 10.07
CA MET A 81 11.03 -5.84 10.68
C MET A 81 10.25 -5.12 11.78
N PHE A 82 10.83 -4.98 12.98
CA PHE A 82 10.24 -4.26 14.11
C PHE A 82 11.32 -3.80 15.08
N GLY A 83 10.99 -2.82 15.93
CA GLY A 83 11.93 -2.24 16.89
C GLY A 83 12.72 -1.07 16.27
N THR A 84 14.04 -1.09 16.41
CA THR A 84 14.94 -0.07 15.85
C THR A 84 14.93 -0.09 14.32
N ASP A 85 14.86 -1.28 13.74
CA ASP A 85 14.79 -1.50 12.29
C ASP A 85 13.33 -1.73 11.90
N SER A 86 12.67 -0.65 11.46
CA SER A 86 11.24 -0.67 11.12
C SER A 86 10.93 -0.39 9.65
N MET A 87 11.97 -0.13 8.85
CA MET A 87 11.88 0.09 7.41
C MET A 87 13.06 -0.56 6.71
N PRO A 88 12.87 -1.19 5.54
CA PRO A 88 13.95 -1.80 4.78
C PRO A 88 14.78 -0.76 4.04
N ASP A 89 16.03 -1.11 3.72
CA ASP A 89 16.85 -0.33 2.79
C ASP A 89 16.32 -0.50 1.36
N LEU A 90 16.47 0.55 0.54
CA LEU A 90 16.03 0.49 -0.87
C LEU A 90 16.85 -0.51 -1.69
N THR A 91 18.13 -0.70 -1.35
CA THR A 91 18.99 -1.69 -2.00
C THR A 91 18.49 -3.11 -1.74
N ASP A 92 18.01 -3.41 -0.54
CA ASP A 92 17.40 -4.70 -0.20
C ASP A 92 16.09 -4.91 -0.97
N VAL A 93 15.22 -3.90 -0.98
CA VAL A 93 13.94 -3.94 -1.71
C VAL A 93 14.16 -4.13 -3.21
N CYS A 94 15.22 -3.57 -3.78
CA CYS A 94 15.52 -3.69 -5.20
C CYS A 94 16.35 -4.92 -5.59
N LYS A 95 16.64 -5.85 -4.67
CA LYS A 95 17.31 -7.12 -5.00
C LYS A 95 16.48 -7.92 -6.01
N SER A 96 17.18 -8.57 -6.94
CA SER A 96 16.58 -9.33 -8.07
C SER A 96 15.47 -10.29 -7.63
N ASP A 97 15.74 -11.07 -6.59
CA ASP A 97 14.83 -12.13 -6.15
C ASP A 97 13.59 -11.52 -5.50
N ASN A 98 13.76 -10.39 -4.80
CA ASN A 98 12.65 -9.67 -4.19
C ASN A 98 11.77 -8.99 -5.24
N VAL A 99 12.35 -8.35 -6.25
CA VAL A 99 11.56 -7.73 -7.33
C VAL A 99 10.88 -8.78 -8.21
N ALA A 100 11.51 -9.94 -8.43
CA ALA A 100 10.88 -11.07 -9.13
C ALA A 100 9.66 -11.60 -8.37
N ARG A 101 9.79 -11.80 -7.05
CA ARG A 101 8.67 -12.16 -6.16
C ARG A 101 7.54 -11.14 -6.23
N LEU A 102 7.87 -9.84 -6.17
CA LEU A 102 6.87 -8.77 -6.28
C LEU A 102 6.15 -8.78 -7.63
N ALA A 103 6.88 -8.97 -8.73
CA ALA A 103 6.31 -9.06 -10.06
C ALA A 103 5.31 -10.22 -10.17
N GLU A 104 5.66 -11.40 -9.65
CA GLU A 104 4.77 -12.56 -9.59
C GLU A 104 3.52 -12.28 -8.76
N GLN A 105 3.69 -11.72 -7.55
CA GLN A 105 2.58 -11.42 -6.65
C GLN A 105 1.65 -10.34 -7.20
N LEU A 106 2.16 -9.42 -8.03
CA LEU A 106 1.37 -8.37 -8.69
C LEU A 106 0.87 -8.76 -10.09
N ALA A 107 1.19 -9.96 -10.57
CA ALA A 107 0.77 -10.42 -11.88
C ALA A 107 -0.78 -10.39 -12.02
N GLY A 108 -1.24 -9.85 -13.14
CA GLY A 108 -2.67 -9.71 -13.47
C GLY A 108 -3.41 -8.59 -12.73
N ILE A 109 -2.75 -7.84 -11.84
CA ILE A 109 -3.33 -6.67 -11.17
C ILE A 109 -3.33 -5.49 -12.14
N ALA A 110 -4.49 -4.84 -12.27
CA ALA A 110 -4.66 -3.70 -13.16
C ALA A 110 -4.43 -2.35 -12.47
N THR A 111 -4.69 -2.29 -11.16
CA THR A 111 -4.51 -1.08 -10.36
C THR A 111 -3.57 -1.35 -9.21
N ILE A 112 -2.44 -0.66 -9.19
CA ILE A 112 -1.41 -0.83 -8.16
C ILE A 112 -1.28 0.46 -7.36
N VAL A 113 -1.39 0.36 -6.05
CA VAL A 113 -1.29 1.50 -5.12
C VAL A 113 -0.06 1.31 -4.24
N ALA A 114 1.00 2.06 -4.49
CA ALA A 114 2.27 1.95 -3.76
C ALA A 114 2.37 3.01 -2.64
N LEU A 115 2.42 2.57 -1.38
CA LEU A 115 2.27 3.42 -0.20
C LEU A 115 3.54 3.44 0.67
N SER A 116 4.56 4.12 0.16
CA SER A 116 5.81 4.57 0.82
C SER A 116 6.94 4.63 -0.23
N VAL A 117 8.06 5.26 0.09
CA VAL A 117 9.27 5.19 -0.76
C VAL A 117 9.73 3.75 -1.05
N PRO A 118 9.84 2.83 -0.06
CA PRO A 118 10.18 1.43 -0.35
C PRO A 118 9.13 0.71 -1.21
N ALA A 119 7.84 0.97 -0.98
CA ALA A 119 6.79 0.38 -1.82
C ALA A 119 6.90 0.80 -3.28
N ILE A 120 7.16 2.09 -3.53
CA ILE A 120 7.37 2.64 -4.87
C ILE A 120 8.61 2.00 -5.50
N ALA A 121 9.74 1.98 -4.77
CA ALA A 121 10.99 1.41 -5.26
C ALA A 121 10.86 -0.08 -5.63
N GLY A 122 10.17 -0.89 -4.82
CA GLY A 122 9.95 -2.30 -5.12
C GLY A 122 9.08 -2.53 -6.36
N VAL A 123 8.03 -1.70 -6.55
CA VAL A 123 7.17 -1.76 -7.75
C VAL A 123 7.94 -1.35 -9.00
N GLU A 124 8.68 -0.24 -8.95
CA GLU A 124 9.48 0.26 -10.08
C GLU A 124 10.66 -0.68 -10.40
N GLY A 125 11.30 -1.26 -9.38
CA GLY A 125 12.34 -2.29 -9.53
C GLY A 125 11.82 -3.57 -10.18
N ALA A 126 10.54 -3.91 -9.95
CA ALA A 126 9.84 -4.97 -10.67
C ALA A 126 9.43 -4.57 -12.10
N SER A 127 9.86 -3.41 -12.59
CA SER A 127 9.51 -2.83 -13.91
C SER A 127 8.01 -2.58 -14.08
N ILE A 128 7.31 -2.38 -12.97
CA ILE A 128 5.88 -2.06 -12.92
C ILE A 128 5.74 -0.57 -12.58
N HIS A 129 4.73 0.09 -13.16
CA HIS A 129 4.42 1.47 -12.81
C HIS A 129 3.19 1.49 -11.88
N PRO A 130 3.29 2.04 -10.67
CA PRO A 130 2.14 2.09 -9.76
C PRO A 130 1.09 3.03 -10.33
N THR A 131 -0.20 2.66 -10.35
CA THR A 131 -1.29 3.53 -10.80
C THR A 131 -1.51 4.72 -9.86
N TYR A 132 -1.32 4.48 -8.56
CA TYR A 132 -1.38 5.48 -7.51
C TYR A 132 -0.15 5.33 -6.62
N ARG A 133 0.38 6.43 -6.10
CA ARG A 133 1.56 6.39 -5.22
C ARG A 133 1.49 7.45 -4.13
N HIS A 134 2.08 7.11 -2.99
CA HIS A 134 2.30 8.04 -1.90
C HIS A 134 3.65 7.74 -1.24
N THR A 135 4.44 8.77 -0.93
CA THR A 135 5.81 8.58 -0.41
C THR A 135 5.81 8.29 1.10
N VAL A 136 4.74 8.64 1.80
CA VAL A 136 4.58 8.38 3.25
C VAL A 136 3.93 7.02 3.48
N HIS A 137 4.51 6.23 4.38
CA HIS A 137 3.92 4.98 4.84
C HIS A 137 2.69 5.26 5.74
N PRO A 138 1.53 4.59 5.54
CA PRO A 138 0.28 4.89 6.27
C PRO A 138 0.25 4.35 7.71
N SER A 139 1.39 4.33 8.41
CA SER A 139 1.41 4.08 9.86
C SER A 139 0.99 5.32 10.62
N MET A 140 0.56 5.15 11.87
CA MET A 140 0.22 6.27 12.74
C MET A 140 1.40 7.26 12.89
N ARG A 141 2.64 6.76 12.98
CA ARG A 141 3.85 7.59 13.02
C ARG A 141 4.03 8.38 11.72
N GLY A 142 3.88 7.72 10.56
CA GLY A 142 3.99 8.37 9.25
C GLY A 142 2.97 9.49 9.08
N LEU A 143 1.69 9.20 9.35
CA LEU A 143 0.60 10.18 9.26
C LEU A 143 0.79 11.35 10.22
N ASN A 144 1.20 11.10 11.47
CA ASN A 144 1.40 12.17 12.45
C ASN A 144 2.55 13.11 12.09
N ASN A 145 3.66 12.55 11.58
CA ASN A 145 4.82 13.33 11.19
C ASN A 145 4.54 14.17 9.95
N TYR A 146 3.85 13.59 8.97
CA TYR A 146 3.60 14.26 7.70
C TYR A 146 2.48 15.31 7.81
N TYR A 147 1.37 14.97 8.45
CA TYR A 147 0.24 15.88 8.69
C TYR A 147 0.31 16.44 10.11
N SER A 148 1.36 17.21 10.36
CA SER A 148 1.52 17.99 11.58
C SER A 148 0.55 19.18 11.60
N GLY A 149 0.27 19.74 12.79
CA GLY A 149 -0.56 20.95 12.92
C GLY A 149 -2.03 20.74 13.33
N LEU A 150 -2.48 19.49 13.47
CA LEU A 150 -3.77 19.19 14.11
C LEU A 150 -3.53 19.06 15.63
N GLY A 151 -4.01 20.02 16.43
CA GLY A 151 -3.68 20.20 17.86
C GLY A 151 -3.82 18.97 18.78
N ASN A 152 -3.38 19.08 20.04
CA ASN A 152 -3.13 17.92 20.91
C ASN A 152 -4.21 17.60 21.97
N ASP A 153 -5.46 18.03 21.77
CA ASP A 153 -6.52 17.68 22.72
C ASP A 153 -6.84 16.17 22.72
N ARG A 154 -7.22 15.61 23.88
CA ARG A 154 -7.55 14.19 24.01
C ARG A 154 -8.86 13.83 23.29
N GLU A 155 -9.82 14.75 23.27
CA GLU A 155 -11.14 14.56 22.65
C GLU A 155 -11.10 14.58 21.11
N GLY A 156 -10.09 15.21 20.50
CA GLY A 156 -9.95 15.27 19.05
C GLY A 156 -9.16 14.14 18.41
N ARG A 157 -8.62 13.17 19.16
CA ARG A 157 -7.72 12.13 18.60
C ARG A 157 -8.33 11.41 17.40
N GLN A 158 -9.57 10.94 17.52
CA GLN A 158 -10.23 10.20 16.44
C GLN A 158 -10.46 11.09 15.21
N ARG A 159 -10.89 12.33 15.44
CA ARG A 159 -11.09 13.34 14.38
C ARG A 159 -9.80 13.62 13.62
N ARG A 160 -8.66 13.72 14.32
CA ARG A 160 -7.35 13.92 13.70
C ARG A 160 -6.91 12.73 12.88
N VAL A 161 -7.10 11.51 13.39
CA VAL A 161 -6.78 10.30 12.60
C VAL A 161 -7.62 10.27 11.32
N GLU A 162 -8.91 10.57 11.43
CA GLU A 162 -9.81 10.65 10.28
C GLU A 162 -9.37 11.70 9.27
N GLU A 163 -9.08 12.92 9.73
CA GLU A 163 -8.62 14.02 8.87
C GLU A 163 -7.29 13.70 8.18
N ARG A 164 -6.37 13.05 8.88
CA ARG A 164 -5.10 12.59 8.27
C ARG A 164 -5.32 11.51 7.24
N CYS A 165 -6.20 10.54 7.50
CA CYS A 165 -6.53 9.50 6.54
C CYS A 165 -7.25 10.07 5.31
N GLN A 166 -8.10 11.08 5.48
CA GLN A 166 -8.73 11.80 4.39
C GLN A 166 -7.70 12.53 3.53
N ARG A 167 -6.85 13.37 4.13
CA ARG A 167 -5.78 14.08 3.40
C ARG A 167 -4.85 13.13 2.65
N TYR A 168 -4.50 12.00 3.29
CA TYR A 168 -3.71 10.95 2.65
C TYR A 168 -4.42 10.35 1.43
N ALA A 169 -5.72 10.07 1.54
CA ALA A 169 -6.50 9.57 0.41
C ALA A 169 -6.57 10.60 -0.74
N ASP A 170 -6.77 11.88 -0.42
CA ASP A 170 -6.81 12.97 -1.40
C ASP A 170 -5.48 13.07 -2.18
N GLU A 171 -4.34 12.97 -1.49
CA GLU A 171 -3.01 12.97 -2.11
C GLU A 171 -2.75 11.72 -2.95
N VAL A 172 -3.19 10.54 -2.49
CA VAL A 172 -3.18 9.31 -3.30
C VAL A 172 -3.98 9.51 -4.59
N ILE A 173 -5.18 10.08 -4.50
CA ILE A 173 -6.05 10.33 -5.66
C ILE A 173 -5.38 11.26 -6.68
N VAL A 174 -4.79 12.36 -6.22
CA VAL A 174 -4.10 13.33 -7.10
C VAL A 174 -2.88 12.68 -7.78
N SER A 175 -2.18 11.76 -7.11
CA SER A 175 -1.00 11.08 -7.68
C SER A 175 -1.29 10.29 -8.97
N LYS A 176 -2.54 9.85 -9.20
CA LYS A 176 -2.96 9.19 -10.45
C LYS A 176 -3.01 10.15 -11.62
N ALA A 177 -3.31 11.43 -11.38
CA ALA A 177 -3.47 12.44 -12.43
C ALA A 177 -2.13 12.75 -13.13
N ASP A 178 -1.03 12.73 -12.38
CA ASP A 178 0.32 13.06 -12.88
C ASP A 178 0.82 12.07 -13.95
N GLN A 179 0.27 10.86 -14.01
CA GLN A 179 0.67 9.85 -14.98
C GLN A 179 0.08 10.06 -16.38
N ARG A 180 -1.04 10.78 -16.50
CA ARG A 180 -1.65 11.09 -17.81
C ARG A 180 -0.89 12.17 -18.58
N THR A 181 -0.12 13.00 -17.88
CA THR A 181 0.67 14.09 -18.49
C THR A 181 1.98 13.56 -19.08
N ALA A 182 2.53 12.47 -18.56
CA ALA A 182 3.78 11.86 -19.03
C ALA A 182 3.65 11.12 -20.37
N THR A 183 2.44 10.74 -20.80
CA THR A 183 2.21 10.05 -22.07
C THR A 183 2.17 11.00 -23.29
N ARG A 184 2.18 12.32 -23.10
CA ARG A 184 2.14 13.30 -24.21
C ARG A 184 3.49 13.75 -24.75
N CYS A 185 4.63 13.32 -24.17
CA CYS A 185 5.96 13.78 -24.58
C CYS A 185 6.87 12.67 -25.16
N ARG A 186 6.32 11.57 -25.69
CA ARG A 186 7.09 10.62 -26.52
C ARG A 186 6.56 10.64 -27.94
N GLY A 187 7.00 11.63 -28.69
CA GLY A 187 6.66 11.82 -30.09
C GLY A 187 7.53 12.90 -30.70
N PHE A 188 8.84 12.67 -30.74
CA PHE A 188 9.79 13.23 -31.71
C PHE A 188 10.96 12.27 -31.83
#